data_AF-A0A502G4B1-F1
#
_entry.id   AF-A0A502G4B1-F1
#
_cell.length_a   1.000
_cell.length_b   1.000
_cell.length_c   1.000
_cell.angle_alpha   90.00
_cell.angle_beta   90.00
_cell.angle_gamma   90.00
#
_symmetry.space_group_name_H-M   'P 1'
#
loop_
_entity.id
_entity.type
_entity.pdbx_description
1 polymer ?
#
loop_
_entity_poly.entity_id
_entity_poly.type
_entity_poly.pdbx_seq_one_letter_code
_entity_poly.pdbx_strand_id
1 'polypeptide(L)'
;MPRRMPPDTEIPPERAVYNTMKNNPSPFLLTLLGCQPAGADLPAALRGNVRELFTDSVFQHIELPAAWSVDVPEPGEEGFISTCCVLTAASGIRLVFGHGGEDAPYWSMGLLFDAGQSVAWLFVSERIDYDAVAALERVILRVDGCIHNGYCTADVLAAALRVAGEAV
;
A
#
# COMPACT_ATOMS: atom_id res chain seq x y z
N MET A 1 -27.85 20.30 -42.36
CA MET A 1 -26.82 19.25 -42.32
C MET A 1 -26.40 19.06 -40.85
N PRO A 2 -26.75 17.97 -40.17
CA PRO A 2 -26.41 17.75 -38.77
C PRO A 2 -25.00 17.13 -38.64
N ARG A 3 -24.20 17.63 -37.69
CA ARG A 3 -22.87 17.11 -37.35
C ARG A 3 -23.00 15.71 -36.72
N ARG A 4 -22.30 14.72 -37.27
CA ARG A 4 -22.15 13.39 -36.64
C ARG A 4 -21.31 13.53 -35.38
N MET A 5 -21.84 13.06 -34.24
CA MET A 5 -21.09 12.78 -33.02
C MET A 5 -20.06 11.67 -33.29
N PRO A 6 -18.88 11.69 -32.63
CA PRO A 6 -17.96 10.56 -32.68
C PRO A 6 -18.56 9.36 -31.91
N PRO A 7 -18.26 8.12 -32.31
CA PRO A 7 -18.76 6.94 -31.63
C PRO A 7 -18.18 6.84 -30.22
N ASP A 8 -19.04 6.47 -29.27
CA ASP A 8 -18.69 6.14 -27.91
C ASP A 8 -17.49 5.19 -27.90
N THR A 9 -16.42 5.62 -27.23
CA THR A 9 -15.23 4.82 -27.01
C THR A 9 -15.63 3.62 -26.16
N GLU A 10 -15.96 2.49 -26.80
CA GLU A 10 -16.18 1.22 -26.13
C GLU A 10 -14.94 0.90 -25.29
N ILE A 11 -15.10 0.97 -23.98
CA ILE A 11 -14.09 0.58 -23.02
C ILE A 11 -13.87 -0.93 -23.24
N PRO A 12 -12.63 -1.39 -23.51
CA PRO A 12 -12.37 -2.80 -23.75
C PRO A 12 -12.94 -3.67 -22.62
N PRO A 13 -13.53 -4.84 -22.93
CA PRO A 13 -14.16 -5.70 -21.92
C PRO A 13 -13.18 -6.14 -20.84
N GLU A 14 -11.88 -6.23 -21.14
CA GLU A 14 -10.85 -6.46 -20.13
C GLU A 14 -10.80 -5.33 -19.09
N ARG A 15 -10.78 -4.06 -19.49
CA ARG A 15 -10.82 -2.92 -18.54
C ARG A 15 -12.12 -2.85 -17.75
N ALA A 16 -13.24 -3.24 -18.37
CA ALA A 16 -14.52 -3.33 -17.66
C ALA A 16 -14.51 -4.47 -16.62
N VAL A 17 -13.90 -5.62 -16.93
CA VAL A 17 -13.75 -6.75 -16.00
C VAL A 17 -12.74 -6.44 -14.90
N TYR A 18 -11.60 -5.80 -15.21
CA TYR A 18 -10.63 -5.30 -14.23
C TYR A 18 -11.28 -4.28 -13.27
N ASN A 19 -12.07 -3.34 -13.78
CA ASN A 19 -12.85 -2.42 -12.94
C ASN A 19 -13.93 -3.16 -12.14
N THR A 20 -14.61 -4.14 -12.72
CA THR A 20 -15.68 -4.89 -12.02
C THR A 20 -15.12 -5.80 -10.92
N MET A 21 -13.89 -6.32 -11.07
CA MET A 21 -13.19 -7.06 -10.02
C MET A 21 -12.68 -6.14 -8.89
N LYS A 22 -12.19 -4.92 -9.20
CA LYS A 22 -11.90 -3.89 -8.17
C LYS A 22 -13.17 -3.37 -7.47
N ASN A 23 -14.33 -3.45 -8.12
CA ASN A 23 -15.60 -2.90 -7.62
C ASN A 23 -16.40 -3.84 -6.73
N ASN A 24 -15.95 -5.09 -6.51
CA ASN A 24 -16.61 -5.99 -5.58
C ASN A 24 -15.70 -6.20 -4.37
N PRO A 25 -15.74 -5.27 -3.39
CA PRO A 25 -14.85 -5.32 -2.25
C PRO A 25 -15.04 -6.65 -1.53
N SER A 26 -13.93 -7.32 -1.20
CA SER A 26 -14.01 -8.50 -0.36
C SER A 26 -14.77 -8.14 0.93
N PRO A 27 -15.54 -9.06 1.52
CA PRO A 27 -16.25 -8.81 2.78
C PRO A 27 -15.29 -8.36 3.90
N PHE A 28 -14.00 -8.71 3.77
CA PHE A 28 -12.95 -8.27 4.68
C PHE A 28 -12.47 -6.84 4.40
N LEU A 29 -12.35 -6.40 3.14
CA LEU A 29 -12.09 -5.00 2.82
C LEU A 29 -13.20 -4.13 3.39
N LEU A 30 -14.47 -4.49 3.19
CA LEU A 30 -15.62 -3.80 3.79
C LEU A 30 -15.55 -3.71 5.32
N THR A 31 -14.95 -4.72 5.96
CA THR A 31 -14.76 -4.75 7.42
C THR A 31 -13.62 -3.83 7.88
N LEU A 32 -12.62 -3.60 7.02
CA LEU A 32 -11.50 -2.69 7.28
C LEU A 32 -11.77 -1.25 6.84
N LEU A 33 -12.74 -1.05 5.94
CA LEU A 33 -13.06 0.28 5.42
C LEU A 33 -13.43 1.23 6.56
N GLY A 34 -12.65 2.29 6.69
CA GLY A 34 -12.86 3.31 7.70
C GLY A 34 -12.34 2.95 9.09
N CYS A 35 -11.62 1.84 9.27
CA CYS A 35 -10.98 1.49 10.54
C CYS A 35 -9.80 2.40 10.86
N GLN A 36 -9.71 2.80 12.13
CA GLN A 36 -8.55 3.49 12.71
C GLN A 36 -7.73 2.48 13.53
N PRO A 37 -6.39 2.45 13.39
CA PRO A 37 -5.58 1.35 13.89
C PRO A 37 -5.28 1.39 15.39
N ALA A 38 -5.38 2.55 16.04
CA ALA A 38 -5.28 2.63 17.50
C ALA A 38 -6.44 3.45 18.08
N GLY A 39 -7.12 2.88 19.08
CA GLY A 39 -7.91 3.65 20.05
C GLY A 39 -9.43 3.47 20.09
N ALA A 40 -10.14 3.01 19.05
CA ALA A 40 -11.61 2.91 19.16
C ALA A 40 -12.31 1.82 18.34
N ASP A 41 -11.97 1.63 17.05
CA ASP A 41 -12.91 0.97 16.13
C ASP A 41 -12.39 -0.29 15.41
N LEU A 42 -11.24 -0.84 15.80
CA LEU A 42 -10.84 -2.17 15.32
C LEU A 42 -11.79 -3.21 15.97
N PRO A 43 -12.66 -3.88 15.18
CA PRO A 43 -13.55 -4.91 15.69
C PRO A 43 -12.74 -5.96 16.44
N ALA A 44 -13.30 -6.52 17.53
CA ALA A 44 -12.62 -7.54 18.33
C ALA A 44 -12.16 -8.75 17.50
N ALA A 45 -12.84 -9.05 16.38
CA ALA A 45 -12.47 -10.09 15.42
C ALA A 45 -11.19 -9.79 14.62
N LEU A 46 -10.81 -8.50 14.49
CA LEU A 46 -9.55 -8.10 13.85
C LEU A 46 -8.40 -8.10 14.86
N ARG A 47 -8.66 -7.97 16.17
CA ARG A 47 -7.62 -7.97 17.22
C ARG A 47 -6.91 -9.33 17.27
N GLY A 48 -5.64 -9.37 16.88
CA GLY A 48 -4.81 -10.59 16.83
C GLY A 48 -4.49 -11.07 15.41
N ASN A 49 -5.39 -10.85 14.45
CA ASN A 49 -5.24 -11.27 13.04
C ASN A 49 -5.25 -10.10 12.05
N VAL A 50 -5.10 -8.86 12.53
CA VAL A 50 -5.06 -7.64 11.69
C VAL A 50 -4.12 -7.83 10.51
N ARG A 51 -3.00 -8.52 10.70
CA ARG A 51 -1.90 -8.63 9.72
C ARG A 51 -2.28 -9.49 8.52
N GLU A 52 -2.77 -10.70 8.78
CA GLU A 52 -3.26 -11.61 7.74
C GLU A 52 -4.50 -11.02 7.06
N LEU A 53 -5.47 -10.56 7.85
CA LEU A 53 -6.70 -9.97 7.31
C LEU A 53 -6.43 -8.72 6.50
N PHE A 54 -5.49 -7.86 6.92
CA PHE A 54 -5.11 -6.68 6.16
C PHE A 54 -4.41 -7.06 4.86
N THR A 55 -3.48 -8.02 4.90
CA THR A 55 -2.76 -8.49 3.71
C THR A 55 -3.74 -9.10 2.71
N ASP A 56 -4.63 -9.98 3.16
CA ASP A 56 -5.66 -10.60 2.33
C ASP A 56 -6.72 -9.61 1.86
N SER A 57 -6.98 -8.52 2.59
CA SER A 57 -8.05 -7.59 2.19
C SER A 57 -7.56 -6.44 1.34
N VAL A 58 -6.44 -5.83 1.71
CA VAL A 58 -5.95 -4.61 1.04
C VAL A 58 -5.07 -4.99 -0.13
N PHE A 59 -4.13 -5.90 0.05
CA PHE A 59 -3.21 -6.27 -1.02
C PHE A 59 -3.82 -7.20 -2.07
N GLN A 60 -4.92 -7.92 -1.79
CA GLN A 60 -5.68 -8.58 -2.86
C GLN A 60 -6.30 -7.60 -3.87
N HIS A 61 -6.51 -6.33 -3.49
CA HIS A 61 -7.07 -5.30 -4.38
C HIS A 61 -6.01 -4.37 -4.98
N ILE A 62 -4.73 -4.56 -4.62
CA ILE A 62 -3.59 -3.83 -5.17
C ILE A 62 -2.91 -4.72 -6.19
N GLU A 63 -2.80 -4.26 -7.43
CA GLU A 63 -1.98 -4.93 -8.42
C GLU A 63 -0.51 -4.61 -8.14
N LEU A 64 0.20 -5.56 -7.56
CA LEU A 64 1.63 -5.41 -7.30
C LEU A 64 2.42 -5.45 -8.62
N PRO A 65 3.47 -4.62 -8.75
CA PRO A 65 4.37 -4.69 -9.90
C PRO A 65 5.04 -6.05 -10.01
N ALA A 66 5.51 -6.38 -11.21
CA ALA A 66 6.18 -7.65 -11.45
C ALA A 66 7.41 -7.82 -10.55
N ALA A 67 7.60 -9.03 -10.02
CA ALA A 67 8.74 -9.40 -9.17
C ALA A 67 8.78 -8.70 -7.79
N TRP A 68 7.61 -8.38 -7.25
CA TRP A 68 7.42 -8.04 -5.84
C TRP A 68 6.86 -9.23 -5.08
N SER A 69 7.35 -9.46 -3.85
CA SER A 69 6.79 -10.41 -2.90
C SER A 69 6.12 -9.69 -1.73
N VAL A 70 5.17 -10.37 -1.09
CA VAL A 70 4.50 -9.93 0.12
C VAL A 70 4.78 -10.93 1.22
N ASP A 71 5.34 -10.46 2.32
CA ASP A 71 5.66 -11.26 3.49
C ASP A 71 4.90 -10.72 4.71
N VAL A 72 4.41 -11.61 5.56
CA VAL A 72 3.81 -11.26 6.86
C VAL A 72 4.83 -11.66 7.92
N PRO A 73 5.64 -10.73 8.47
CA PRO A 73 6.70 -11.11 9.41
C PRO A 73 6.12 -11.70 10.70
N GLU A 74 6.92 -12.27 11.60
CA GLU A 74 6.43 -12.57 12.96
C GLU A 74 6.31 -11.28 13.79
N PRO A 75 5.45 -11.23 14.84
CA PRO A 75 5.32 -10.06 15.69
C PRO A 75 6.67 -9.66 16.31
N GLY A 76 7.13 -8.43 16.03
CA GLY A 76 8.38 -7.88 16.57
C GLY A 76 9.64 -8.14 15.74
N GLU A 77 9.54 -8.80 14.58
CA GLU A 77 10.70 -8.99 13.67
C GLU A 77 11.09 -7.69 12.94
N GLU A 78 10.12 -6.84 12.63
CA GLU A 78 10.34 -5.55 11.96
C GLU A 78 10.15 -4.43 12.97
N GLY A 79 11.25 -3.73 13.27
CA GLY A 79 11.26 -2.60 14.20
C GLY A 79 10.55 -1.36 13.64
N PHE A 80 10.27 -0.40 14.54
CA PHE A 80 9.63 0.92 14.35
C PHE A 80 8.09 1.00 14.45
N ILE A 81 7.33 0.05 13.90
CA ILE A 81 5.85 0.06 13.97
C ILE A 81 5.26 -1.37 14.08
N SER A 82 3.99 -1.49 14.45
CA SER A 82 3.26 -2.75 14.38
C SER A 82 3.04 -3.11 12.90
N THR A 83 3.99 -3.86 12.34
CA THR A 83 4.07 -4.18 10.91
C THR A 83 3.02 -5.22 10.52
N CYS A 84 2.12 -4.88 9.61
CA CYS A 84 1.17 -5.84 9.04
C CYS A 84 1.85 -6.71 7.98
N CYS A 85 2.60 -6.11 7.07
CA CYS A 85 3.28 -6.82 6.01
C CYS A 85 4.53 -6.07 5.52
N VAL A 86 5.37 -6.79 4.80
CA VAL A 86 6.55 -6.27 4.10
C VAL A 86 6.40 -6.59 2.63
N LEU A 87 6.60 -5.58 1.79
CA LEU A 87 6.71 -5.75 0.35
C LEU A 87 8.19 -5.74 -0.01
N THR A 88 8.65 -6.76 -0.71
CA THR A 88 10.06 -6.86 -1.13
C THR A 88 10.13 -6.88 -2.66
N ALA A 89 10.77 -5.86 -3.23
CA ALA A 89 11.09 -5.85 -4.65
C ALA A 89 12.26 -6.81 -4.95
N ALA A 90 12.37 -7.33 -6.16
CA ALA A 90 13.48 -8.20 -6.58
C ALA A 90 14.88 -7.57 -6.41
N SER A 91 14.97 -6.23 -6.38
CA SER A 91 16.20 -5.49 -6.08
C SER A 91 16.63 -5.58 -4.61
N GLY A 92 15.80 -6.14 -3.73
CA GLY A 92 16.00 -6.20 -2.28
C GLY A 92 15.48 -4.96 -1.53
N ILE A 93 14.83 -4.02 -2.22
CA ILE A 93 14.17 -2.87 -1.59
C ILE A 93 12.93 -3.34 -0.84
N ARG A 94 12.77 -2.88 0.41
CA ARG A 94 11.72 -3.33 1.32
C ARG A 94 10.83 -2.16 1.74
N LEU A 95 9.53 -2.30 1.54
CA LEU A 95 8.51 -1.41 2.09
C LEU A 95 7.82 -2.10 3.26
N VAL A 96 7.77 -1.44 4.40
CA VAL A 96 6.97 -1.89 5.55
C VAL A 96 5.64 -1.18 5.53
N PHE A 97 4.57 -1.95 5.69
CA PHE A 97 3.24 -1.40 5.95
C PHE A 97 2.77 -1.88 7.30
N GLY A 98 2.22 -0.96 8.08
CA GLY A 98 1.70 -1.29 9.39
C GLY A 98 0.89 -0.16 9.96
N HIS A 99 0.79 -0.20 11.27
CA HIS A 99 0.10 0.83 12.01
C HIS A 99 0.85 1.23 13.27
N GLY A 100 0.64 2.48 13.68
CA GLY A 100 1.12 2.95 14.96
C GLY A 100 0.28 2.45 16.14
N GLY A 101 0.81 2.67 17.34
CA GLY A 101 0.13 2.40 18.60
C GLY A 101 -0.81 3.53 19.02
N GLU A 102 -1.26 3.49 20.27
CA GLU A 102 -2.24 4.44 20.85
C GLU A 102 -1.83 5.91 20.68
N ASP A 103 -0.54 6.20 20.73
CA ASP A 103 0.01 7.56 20.61
C ASP A 103 0.10 8.08 19.16
N ALA A 104 -0.02 7.19 18.17
CA ALA A 104 0.06 7.52 16.74
C ALA A 104 -0.88 6.61 15.95
N PRO A 105 -2.20 6.86 15.96
CA PRO A 105 -3.21 5.96 15.41
C PRO A 105 -3.31 6.09 13.88
N TYR A 106 -2.19 5.97 13.16
CA TYR A 106 -2.14 6.07 11.71
C TYR A 106 -1.72 4.75 11.09
N TRP A 107 -2.30 4.44 9.95
CA TRP A 107 -1.79 3.49 8.98
C TRP A 107 -0.63 4.14 8.24
N SER A 108 0.47 3.42 8.09
CA SER A 108 1.65 3.97 7.44
C SER A 108 2.36 2.95 6.57
N MET A 109 2.95 3.46 5.48
CA MET A 109 3.92 2.75 4.66
C MET A 109 5.25 3.50 4.72
N GLY A 110 6.33 2.75 4.91
CA GLY A 110 7.68 3.29 4.94
C GLY A 110 8.64 2.46 4.10
N LEU A 111 9.62 3.12 3.50
CA LEU A 111 10.78 2.49 2.88
C LEU A 111 11.86 2.28 3.94
N LEU A 112 12.29 1.04 4.12
CA LEU A 112 13.43 0.72 4.99
C LEU A 112 14.74 1.07 4.27
N PHE A 113 15.59 1.85 4.91
CA PHE A 113 16.94 2.19 4.44
C PHE A 113 17.95 2.09 5.60
N ASP A 114 19.23 2.37 5.35
CA ASP A 114 20.29 2.24 6.35
C ASP A 114 20.32 0.85 6.99
N ALA A 115 20.35 -0.19 6.14
CA ALA A 115 20.24 -1.60 6.54
C ALA A 115 19.02 -1.93 7.44
N GLY A 116 17.91 -1.20 7.25
CA GLY A 116 16.68 -1.37 8.03
C GLY A 116 16.70 -0.67 9.38
N GLN A 117 17.70 0.18 9.66
CA GLN A 117 17.75 1.00 10.88
C GLN A 117 17.00 2.32 10.74
N SER A 118 16.60 2.69 9.53
CA SER A 118 15.86 3.92 9.28
C SER A 118 14.67 3.69 8.35
N VAL A 119 13.66 4.54 8.48
CA VAL A 119 12.42 4.47 7.71
C VAL A 119 12.13 5.82 7.07
N ALA A 120 11.92 5.83 5.76
CA ALA A 120 11.43 7.00 5.02
C ALA A 120 9.92 6.84 4.81
N TRP A 121 9.11 7.71 5.41
CA TRP A 121 7.65 7.56 5.40
C TRP A 121 7.07 8.03 4.08
N LEU A 122 6.36 7.13 3.37
CA LEU A 122 5.82 7.37 2.03
C LEU A 122 4.29 7.54 2.02
N PHE A 123 3.63 6.98 3.02
CA PHE A 123 2.19 7.04 3.16
C PHE A 123 1.83 7.10 4.64
N VAL A 124 0.86 7.95 4.97
CA VAL A 124 0.25 8.05 6.29
C VAL A 124 -1.24 8.34 6.10
N SER A 125 -2.10 7.59 6.78
CA SER A 125 -3.55 7.82 6.79
C SER A 125 -4.18 7.42 8.12
N GLU A 126 -5.17 8.18 8.57
CA GLU A 126 -5.98 7.83 9.75
C GLU A 126 -6.91 6.64 9.49
N ARG A 127 -7.31 6.44 8.23
CA ARG A 127 -8.31 5.46 7.81
C ARG A 127 -7.85 4.71 6.57
N ILE A 128 -8.31 3.48 6.43
CA ILE A 128 -8.15 2.70 5.20
C ILE A 128 -9.49 2.71 4.50
N ASP A 129 -9.62 3.53 3.47
CA ASP A 129 -10.73 3.56 2.54
C ASP A 129 -10.25 3.28 1.10
N TYR A 130 -11.14 3.37 0.11
CA TYR A 130 -10.75 3.18 -1.29
C TYR A 130 -9.71 4.19 -1.77
N ASP A 131 -9.77 5.43 -1.28
CA ASP A 131 -8.82 6.47 -1.66
C ASP A 131 -7.44 6.18 -1.06
N ALA A 132 -7.40 5.68 0.17
CA ALA A 132 -6.20 5.20 0.84
C ALA A 132 -5.59 3.98 0.12
N VAL A 133 -6.40 2.99 -0.28
CA VAL A 133 -5.93 1.82 -1.05
C VAL A 133 -5.36 2.27 -2.40
N ALA A 134 -6.05 3.17 -3.10
CA ALA A 134 -5.56 3.73 -4.36
C ALA A 134 -4.28 4.57 -4.16
N ALA A 135 -4.13 5.25 -3.03
CA ALA A 135 -2.91 5.97 -2.68
C ALA A 135 -1.74 5.01 -2.41
N LEU A 136 -1.97 3.91 -1.70
CA LEU A 136 -0.97 2.85 -1.50
C LEU A 136 -0.50 2.26 -2.83
N GLU A 137 -1.42 1.91 -3.73
CA GLU A 137 -1.09 1.41 -5.07
C GLU A 137 -0.23 2.42 -5.85
N ARG A 138 -0.59 3.72 -5.80
CA ARG A 138 0.21 4.78 -6.43
C ARG A 138 1.63 4.89 -5.86
N VAL A 139 1.79 4.76 -4.55
CA VAL A 139 3.10 4.77 -3.89
C VAL A 139 3.95 3.59 -4.34
N ILE A 140 3.39 2.38 -4.37
CA ILE A 140 4.10 1.17 -4.80
C ILE A 140 4.56 1.32 -6.26
N LEU A 141 3.67 1.75 -7.16
CA LEU A 141 4.01 1.99 -8.57
C LEU A 141 5.06 3.08 -8.75
N ARG A 142 5.08 4.09 -7.87
CA ARG A 142 6.11 5.14 -7.87
C ARG A 142 7.48 4.57 -7.51
N VAL A 143 7.55 3.86 -6.38
CA VAL A 143 8.76 3.21 -5.90
C VAL A 143 9.30 2.27 -6.97
N ASP A 144 8.44 1.44 -7.56
CA ASP A 144 8.80 0.55 -8.65
C ASP A 144 9.33 1.29 -9.89
N GLY A 145 8.68 2.40 -10.27
CA GLY A 145 9.15 3.26 -11.35
C GLY A 145 10.54 3.85 -11.08
N CYS A 146 10.83 4.23 -9.84
CA CYS A 146 12.17 4.66 -9.44
C CYS A 146 13.18 3.50 -9.56
N ILE A 147 12.84 2.29 -9.09
CA ILE A 147 13.71 1.13 -9.23
C ILE A 147 14.06 0.87 -10.71
N HIS A 148 13.08 0.93 -11.60
CA HIS A 148 13.28 0.78 -13.05
C HIS A 148 14.13 1.90 -13.67
N ASN A 149 14.12 3.11 -13.08
CA ASN A 149 14.96 4.23 -13.49
C ASN A 149 16.39 4.17 -12.92
N GLY A 150 16.76 3.10 -12.21
CA GLY A 150 18.13 2.87 -11.74
C GLY A 150 18.38 3.24 -10.28
N TYR A 151 17.34 3.56 -9.51
CA TYR A 151 17.45 3.78 -8.06
C TYR A 151 17.49 2.42 -7.33
N CYS A 152 18.60 1.70 -7.47
CA CYS A 152 18.70 0.29 -7.08
C CYS A 152 19.06 0.03 -5.60
N THR A 153 19.32 1.06 -4.80
CA THR A 153 19.57 0.91 -3.36
C THR A 153 18.57 1.72 -2.55
N ALA A 154 18.22 1.21 -1.36
CA ALA A 154 17.22 1.83 -0.51
C ALA A 154 17.63 3.24 -0.06
N ASP A 155 18.90 3.48 0.24
CA ASP A 155 19.40 4.80 0.66
C ASP A 155 19.28 5.85 -0.44
N VAL A 156 19.66 5.47 -1.68
CA VAL A 156 19.58 6.38 -2.83
C VAL A 156 18.13 6.66 -3.18
N LEU A 157 17.26 5.65 -3.07
CA LEU A 157 15.83 5.80 -3.29
C LEU A 157 15.17 6.68 -2.21
N ALA A 158 15.47 6.46 -0.93
CA ALA A 158 14.98 7.27 0.18
C ALA A 158 15.40 8.74 0.00
N ALA A 159 16.66 8.99 -0.36
CA ALA A 159 17.15 10.34 -0.64
C ALA A 159 16.42 10.99 -1.84
N ALA A 160 16.19 10.23 -2.91
CA ALA A 160 15.48 10.73 -4.09
C ALA A 160 14.03 11.09 -3.77
N LEU A 161 13.31 10.21 -3.07
CA LEU A 161 11.93 10.45 -2.64
C LEU A 161 11.83 11.63 -1.68
N ARG A 162 12.82 11.79 -0.78
CA ARG A 162 12.91 12.94 0.12
C ARG A 162 13.07 14.25 -0.63
N VAL A 163 13.97 14.30 -1.63
CA VAL A 163 14.19 15.48 -2.46
C VAL A 163 12.96 15.82 -3.30
N ALA A 164 12.21 14.81 -3.76
CA ALA A 164 10.95 15.00 -4.47
C ALA A 164 9.80 15.48 -3.58
N GLY A 165 9.99 15.54 -2.25
CA GLY A 165 8.94 15.87 -1.28
C GLY A 165 7.92 14.75 -1.08
N GLU A 166 8.24 13.53 -1.51
CA GLU A 166 7.39 12.35 -1.47
C GLU A 166 7.67 11.48 -0.23
N ALA A 167 8.75 11.76 0.50
CA ALA A 167 9.09 11.08 1.74
C ALA A 167 9.41 12.08 2.87
N VAL A 168 9.07 11.69 4.10
CA VAL A 168 9.42 12.41 5.34
C VAL A 168 10.37 11.61 6.20
#